data_AF-A0A536NCP8-F1
#
_entry.id   AF-A0A536NCP8-F1
#
_cell.length_a   1.000
_cell.length_b   1.000
_cell.length_c   1.000
_cell.angle_alpha   90.00
_cell.angle_beta   90.00
_cell.angle_gamma   90.00
#
_symmetry.space_group_name_H-M   'P 1'
#
loop_
_entity.id
_entity.type
_entity.pdbx_description
1 polymer ?
#
loop_
_entity_poly.entity_id
_entity_poly.type
_entity_poly.pdbx_seq_one_letter_code
_entity_poly.pdbx_strand_id
1 'polypeptide(L)'
;MTESDQPRDAPTETERALRATSDALLANIEELATLEQEKRIVKAGDPRLVELSKSIERIAARVLGGTIEERVLTEDAAVEVAVEGPTAPGLPIEEVEPRSPHEILEEWRDAERRAASVAPGSPEAAELATRIERLRFEYRRAHERAEGRG
;
A
#
# COMPACT_ATOMS: atom_id res chain seq x y z
N MET A 1 15.81 -26.23 -28.70
CA MET A 1 14.46 -26.38 -28.12
C MET A 1 14.43 -25.45 -26.92
N THR A 2 14.16 -24.17 -27.17
CA THR A 2 14.09 -23.13 -26.13
C THR A 2 12.63 -23.02 -25.73
N GLU A 3 12.27 -23.63 -24.61
CA GLU A 3 10.96 -23.46 -24.00
C GLU A 3 10.81 -22.00 -23.55
N SER A 4 9.98 -21.28 -24.31
CA SER A 4 9.03 -20.28 -23.85
C SER A 4 9.48 -19.32 -22.74
N ASP A 5 10.25 -18.31 -23.12
CA ASP A 5 10.27 -17.01 -22.45
C ASP A 5 9.01 -16.23 -22.90
N GLN A 6 7.84 -16.69 -22.46
CA GLN A 6 6.63 -15.87 -22.58
C GLN A 6 6.70 -14.84 -21.46
N PRO A 7 6.73 -13.52 -21.77
CA PRO A 7 6.66 -12.51 -20.73
C PRO A 7 5.37 -12.72 -19.96
N ARG A 8 5.48 -12.72 -18.63
CA ARG A 8 4.30 -12.84 -17.77
C ARG A 8 3.47 -11.56 -17.93
N ASP A 9 2.27 -11.68 -18.50
CA ASP A 9 1.45 -10.53 -18.94
C ASP A 9 0.96 -9.62 -17.78
N ALA A 10 1.00 -10.07 -16.53
CA ALA A 10 0.53 -9.31 -15.38
C ALA A 10 1.40 -9.52 -14.13
N PRO A 11 1.54 -8.48 -13.27
CA PRO A 11 2.24 -8.61 -12.00
C PRO A 11 1.49 -9.53 -11.02
N THR A 12 2.21 -10.20 -10.11
CA THR A 12 1.57 -11.00 -9.05
C THR A 12 0.88 -10.11 -8.02
N GLU A 13 0.07 -10.70 -7.15
CA GLU A 13 -0.48 -9.97 -6.00
C GLU A 13 0.65 -9.47 -5.08
N THR A 14 1.66 -10.31 -4.83
CA THR A 14 2.81 -9.97 -3.98
C THR A 14 3.64 -8.81 -4.55
N GLU A 15 3.85 -8.78 -5.87
CA GLU A 15 4.49 -7.64 -6.56
C GLU A 15 3.68 -6.35 -6.44
N ARG A 16 2.36 -6.42 -6.65
CA ARG A 16 1.48 -5.26 -6.48
C ARG A 16 1.46 -4.77 -5.03
N ALA A 17 1.44 -5.68 -4.07
CA ALA A 17 1.48 -5.36 -2.65
C ALA A 17 2.82 -4.68 -2.29
N LEU A 18 3.95 -5.20 -2.75
CA LEU A 18 5.26 -4.57 -2.58
C LEU A 18 5.31 -3.17 -3.18
N ARG A 19 4.81 -2.98 -4.40
CA ARG A 19 4.70 -1.65 -5.04
C ARG A 19 3.87 -0.68 -4.20
N ALA A 20 2.67 -1.09 -3.80
CA ALA A 20 1.78 -0.23 -3.02
C ALA A 20 2.38 0.14 -1.66
N THR A 21 3.00 -0.81 -0.97
CA THR A 21 3.67 -0.60 0.32
C THR A 21 4.86 0.33 0.19
N SER A 22 5.71 0.13 -0.85
CA SER A 22 6.87 0.97 -1.10
C SER A 22 6.47 2.42 -1.43
N ASP A 23 5.47 2.62 -2.30
CA ASP A 23 4.92 3.94 -2.62
C ASP A 23 4.34 4.65 -1.37
N ALA A 24 3.67 3.89 -0.49
CA ALA A 24 3.12 4.42 0.76
C ALA A 24 4.24 4.81 1.74
N LEU A 25 5.27 3.97 1.86
CA LEU A 25 6.43 4.22 2.72
C LEU A 25 7.16 5.50 2.31
N LEU A 26 7.47 5.65 1.03
CA LEU A 26 8.17 6.84 0.51
C LEU A 26 7.39 8.12 0.77
N ALA A 27 6.08 8.15 0.50
CA ALA A 27 5.27 9.33 0.76
C ALA A 27 5.17 9.66 2.27
N ASN A 28 5.06 8.65 3.13
CA ASN A 28 5.06 8.88 4.58
C ASN A 28 6.42 9.44 5.05
N ILE A 29 7.55 9.00 4.46
CA ILE A 29 8.89 9.54 4.76
C ILE A 29 9.00 11.01 4.34
N GLU A 30 8.49 11.35 3.15
CA GLU A 30 8.47 12.73 2.65
C GLU A 30 7.61 13.66 3.52
N GLU A 31 6.42 13.19 3.92
CA GLU A 31 5.54 13.93 4.84
C GLU A 31 6.21 14.12 6.21
N LEU A 32 6.82 13.06 6.75
CA LEU A 32 7.54 13.11 8.03
C LEU A 32 8.69 14.13 7.99
N ALA A 33 9.47 14.12 6.91
CA ALA A 33 10.56 15.07 6.71
C ALA A 33 10.02 16.51 6.66
N THR A 34 8.91 16.74 5.95
CA THR A 34 8.26 18.05 5.84
C THR A 34 7.81 18.56 7.21
N LEU A 35 7.09 17.74 7.97
CA LEU A 35 6.59 18.10 9.30
C LEU A 35 7.74 18.41 10.29
N GLU A 36 8.84 17.65 10.23
CA GLU A 36 10.00 17.91 11.09
C GLU A 36 10.67 19.23 10.70
N GLN A 37 10.80 19.56 9.42
CA GLN A 37 11.31 20.87 9.00
C GLN A 37 10.41 22.02 9.46
N GLU A 38 9.09 21.87 9.35
CA GLU A 38 8.13 22.86 9.87
C GLU A 38 8.30 23.05 11.38
N LYS A 39 8.39 21.96 12.14
CA LYS A 39 8.58 22.01 13.60
C LYS A 39 9.85 22.76 13.99
N ARG A 40 10.95 22.61 13.25
CA ARG A 40 12.25 23.25 13.54
C ARG A 40 12.21 24.78 13.53
N ILE A 41 11.27 25.40 12.81
CA ILE A 41 11.14 26.86 12.73
C ILE A 41 10.12 27.42 13.73
N VAL A 42 9.37 26.58 14.44
CA VAL A 42 8.38 27.01 15.45
C VAL A 42 9.07 27.29 16.78
N LYS A 43 8.74 28.42 17.40
CA LYS A 43 9.32 28.84 18.69
C LYS A 43 8.83 27.96 19.84
N ALA A 44 9.72 27.73 20.82
CA ALA A 44 9.36 27.08 22.07
C ALA A 44 8.18 27.81 22.76
N GLY A 45 7.21 27.04 23.27
CA GLY A 45 6.01 27.55 23.92
C GLY A 45 4.84 27.85 22.96
N ASP A 46 5.04 27.80 21.64
CA ASP A 46 3.93 27.84 20.69
C ASP A 46 3.13 26.52 20.76
N PRO A 47 1.80 26.55 20.99
CA PRO A 47 0.97 25.35 21.04
C PRO A 47 1.08 24.45 19.79
N ARG A 48 1.40 25.02 18.63
CA ARG A 48 1.57 24.25 17.38
C ARG A 48 2.69 23.23 17.46
N LEU A 49 3.72 23.43 18.31
CA LEU A 49 4.78 22.43 18.51
C LEU A 49 4.24 21.09 19.02
N VAL A 50 3.22 21.13 19.88
CA VAL A 50 2.60 19.93 20.43
C VAL A 50 1.83 19.18 19.34
N GLU A 51 1.05 19.90 18.53
CA GLU A 51 0.27 19.31 17.45
C GLU A 51 1.14 18.76 16.30
N LEU A 52 2.23 19.47 15.95
CA LEU A 52 3.23 18.98 15.02
C LEU A 52 3.90 17.71 15.56
N SER A 53 4.29 17.68 16.83
CA SER A 53 4.92 16.51 17.44
C SER A 53 4.00 15.28 17.44
N LYS A 54 2.71 15.45 17.76
CA LYS A 54 1.72 14.36 17.65
C LYS A 54 1.55 13.86 16.21
N SER A 55 1.63 14.76 15.23
CA SER A 55 1.49 14.39 13.81
C SER A 55 2.72 13.64 13.32
N ILE A 56 3.92 14.12 13.66
CA ILE A 56 5.20 13.44 13.43
C ILE A 56 5.20 12.04 14.03
N GLU A 57 4.77 11.89 15.29
CA GLU A 57 4.66 10.58 15.96
C GLU A 57 3.73 9.63 15.21
N ARG A 58 2.55 10.11 14.80
CA ARG A 58 1.58 9.30 14.03
C ARG A 58 2.15 8.87 12.68
N ILE A 59 2.83 9.75 11.95
CA ILE A 59 3.44 9.39 10.65
C ILE A 59 4.62 8.45 10.86
N ALA A 60 5.47 8.67 11.87
CA ALA A 60 6.57 7.76 12.20
C ALA A 60 6.07 6.35 12.54
N ALA A 61 4.95 6.21 13.25
CA ALA A 61 4.31 4.92 13.50
C ALA A 61 3.85 4.24 12.21
N ARG A 62 3.33 4.99 11.23
CA ARG A 62 2.98 4.45 9.90
C ARG A 62 4.20 4.02 9.10
N VAL A 63 5.29 4.80 9.14
CA VAL A 63 6.57 4.42 8.52
C VAL A 63 7.06 3.09 9.09
N LEU A 64 7.10 2.95 10.42
CA LEU A 64 7.49 1.69 11.07
C LEU A 64 6.56 0.52 10.70
N GLY A 65 5.25 0.75 10.66
CA GLY A 65 4.29 -0.26 10.21
C GLY A 65 4.57 -0.70 8.78
N GLY A 66 4.79 0.25 7.87
CA GLY A 66 5.10 -0.01 6.46
C GLY A 66 6.41 -0.78 6.26
N THR A 67 7.47 -0.49 7.02
CA THR A 67 8.73 -1.26 6.91
C THR A 67 8.59 -2.69 7.43
N ILE A 68 7.74 -2.92 8.44
CA ILE A 68 7.42 -4.27 8.92
C ILE A 68 6.66 -5.04 7.84
N GLU A 69 5.66 -4.42 7.21
CA GLU A 69 4.87 -5.02 6.14
C GLU A 69 5.72 -5.30 4.90
N GLU A 70 6.56 -4.36 4.46
CA GLU A 70 7.47 -4.55 3.32
C GLU A 70 8.43 -5.73 3.54
N ARG A 71 8.95 -5.89 4.78
CA ARG A 71 9.78 -7.04 5.13
C ARG A 71 9.02 -8.36 5.02
N VAL A 72 7.80 -8.44 5.55
CA VAL A 72 6.95 -9.65 5.47
C VAL A 72 6.65 -10.00 4.01
N LEU A 73 6.23 -9.02 3.21
CA LEU A 73 5.95 -9.23 1.78
C LEU A 73 7.20 -9.68 1.01
N THR A 74 8.37 -9.17 1.37
CA THR A 74 9.64 -9.58 0.75
C THR A 74 10.00 -11.02 1.13
N GLU A 75 9.76 -11.42 2.38
CA GLU A 75 9.94 -12.80 2.85
C GLU A 75 8.98 -13.76 2.11
N ASP A 76 7.71 -13.37 1.97
CA ASP A 76 6.71 -14.14 1.22
C ASP A 76 7.07 -14.28 -0.26
N ALA A 77 7.49 -13.19 -0.91
CA ALA A 77 7.98 -13.22 -2.29
C ALA A 77 9.15 -14.18 -2.47
N ALA A 78 10.10 -14.23 -1.53
CA ALA A 78 11.23 -15.15 -1.57
C ALA A 78 10.78 -16.61 -1.47
N VAL A 79 9.76 -16.90 -0.66
CA VAL A 79 9.15 -18.24 -0.57
C VAL A 79 8.46 -18.60 -1.89
N GLU A 80 7.68 -17.70 -2.47
CA GLU A 80 7.02 -17.90 -3.77
C GLU A 80 8.04 -18.22 -4.87
N VAL A 81 9.16 -17.48 -4.94
CA VAL A 81 10.26 -17.75 -5.88
C VAL A 81 10.85 -19.14 -5.70
N ALA A 82 10.99 -19.61 -4.46
CA ALA A 82 11.51 -20.94 -4.18
C ALA A 82 10.55 -22.07 -4.58
N VAL A 83 9.23 -21.82 -4.60
CA VAL A 83 8.20 -22.84 -4.79
C VAL A 83 7.62 -22.84 -6.21
N GLU A 84 7.40 -21.68 -6.80
CA GLU A 84 6.54 -21.51 -7.98
C GLU A 84 7.28 -21.31 -9.30
N GLY A 85 8.61 -21.16 -9.29
CA GLY A 85 9.42 -21.08 -10.51
C GLY A 85 8.93 -19.98 -11.47
N PRO A 86 8.52 -20.28 -12.72
CA PRO A 86 8.14 -19.27 -13.71
C PRO A 86 6.93 -18.38 -13.35
N THR A 87 6.07 -18.79 -12.40
CA THR A 87 4.92 -17.96 -11.98
C THR A 87 5.23 -17.05 -10.79
N ALA A 88 6.38 -17.22 -10.16
CA ALA A 88 6.79 -16.48 -8.97
C ALA A 88 7.02 -14.98 -9.25
N PRO A 89 6.98 -14.12 -8.21
CA PRO A 89 7.42 -12.73 -8.29
C PRO A 89 8.81 -12.61 -8.93
N GLY A 90 8.97 -11.73 -9.90
CA GLY A 90 10.23 -11.55 -10.62
C GLY A 90 10.46 -10.14 -11.15
N LEU A 91 9.41 -9.30 -11.19
CA LEU A 91 9.55 -7.91 -11.60
C LEU A 91 10.18 -7.07 -10.48
N PRO A 92 11.15 -6.19 -10.77
CA PRO A 92 11.53 -5.11 -9.87
C PRO A 92 10.31 -4.28 -9.47
N ILE A 93 10.26 -3.83 -8.21
CA ILE A 93 9.15 -3.00 -7.70
C ILE A 93 8.90 -1.77 -8.61
N GLU A 94 9.95 -1.21 -9.20
CA GLU A 94 9.83 -0.06 -10.10
C GLU A 94 9.11 -0.37 -11.43
N GLU A 95 9.18 -1.62 -11.90
CA GLU A 95 8.54 -2.06 -13.16
C GLU A 95 7.08 -2.50 -12.95
N VAL A 96 6.63 -2.61 -11.71
CA VAL A 96 5.23 -2.91 -11.39
C VAL A 96 4.42 -1.63 -11.49
N GLU A 97 3.62 -1.51 -12.55
CA GLU A 97 2.73 -0.35 -12.72
C GLU A 97 1.73 -0.24 -11.55
N PRO A 98 1.58 0.96 -10.95
CA PRO A 98 0.57 1.18 -9.92
C PRO A 98 -0.84 0.89 -10.44
N ARG A 99 -1.68 0.29 -9.60
CA ARG A 99 -3.08 0.04 -9.95
C ARG A 99 -3.82 1.34 -10.25
N SER A 100 -4.61 1.32 -11.32
CA SER A 100 -5.43 2.46 -11.70
C SER A 100 -6.58 2.68 -10.71
N PRO A 101 -7.06 3.93 -10.52
CA PRO A 101 -8.22 4.20 -9.69
C PRO A 101 -9.46 3.39 -10.11
N HIS A 102 -9.59 3.10 -11.41
CA HIS A 102 -10.70 2.32 -11.95
C HIS A 102 -10.68 0.87 -11.45
N GLU A 103 -9.54 0.17 -11.59
CA GLU A 103 -9.39 -1.22 -11.15
C GLU A 103 -9.65 -1.37 -9.64
N ILE A 104 -9.15 -0.43 -8.83
CA ILE A 104 -9.36 -0.45 -7.38
C ILE A 104 -10.84 -0.22 -7.05
N LEU A 105 -11.49 0.70 -7.75
CA LEU A 105 -12.91 1.00 -7.53
C LEU A 105 -13.83 -0.16 -7.92
N GLU A 106 -13.51 -0.88 -9.00
CA GLU A 106 -14.23 -2.11 -9.37
C GLU A 106 -14.12 -3.17 -8.27
N GLU A 107 -12.90 -3.46 -7.81
CA GLU A 107 -12.69 -4.44 -6.74
C GLU A 107 -13.38 -4.01 -5.44
N TRP A 108 -13.33 -2.72 -5.10
CA TRP A 108 -13.99 -2.18 -3.92
C TRP A 108 -15.51 -2.38 -4.00
N ARG A 109 -16.14 -2.03 -5.13
CA ARG A 109 -17.57 -2.24 -5.34
C ARG A 109 -17.94 -3.72 -5.25
N ASP A 110 -17.07 -4.61 -5.72
CA ASP A 110 -17.29 -6.05 -5.66
C ASP A 110 -17.23 -6.57 -4.22
N ALA A 111 -16.24 -6.11 -3.44
CA ALA A 111 -16.12 -6.41 -2.02
C ALA A 111 -17.34 -5.90 -1.23
N GLU A 112 -17.82 -4.69 -1.50
CA GLU A 112 -19.03 -4.15 -0.85
C GLU A 112 -20.29 -4.96 -1.18
N ARG A 113 -20.46 -5.37 -2.45
CA ARG A 113 -21.60 -6.22 -2.84
C ARG A 113 -21.56 -7.57 -2.12
N ARG A 114 -20.37 -8.18 -1.99
CA ARG A 114 -20.21 -9.45 -1.27
C ARG A 114 -20.41 -9.27 0.23
N ALA A 115 -19.93 -8.17 0.81
CA ALA A 115 -20.14 -7.85 2.22
C ALA A 115 -21.63 -7.72 2.57
N ALA A 116 -22.46 -7.23 1.64
CA ALA A 116 -23.90 -7.13 1.82
C ALA A 116 -24.62 -8.50 1.80
N SER A 117 -23.98 -9.55 1.26
CA SER A 117 -24.58 -10.90 1.14
C SER A 117 -24.11 -11.90 2.20
N VAL A 118 -23.06 -11.59 2.97
CA VAL A 118 -22.51 -12.49 4.00
C VAL A 118 -23.16 -12.26 5.37
N ALA A 119 -23.14 -13.30 6.21
CA ALA A 119 -23.73 -13.23 7.54
C ALA A 119 -22.97 -12.21 8.42
N PRO A 120 -23.65 -11.24 9.07
CA PRO A 120 -23.02 -10.33 10.00
C PRO A 120 -22.29 -11.06 11.13
N GLY A 121 -21.08 -10.61 11.47
CA GLY A 121 -20.25 -11.21 12.52
C GLY A 121 -19.54 -12.52 12.13
N SER A 122 -19.69 -12.99 10.89
CA SER A 122 -18.90 -14.10 10.38
C SER A 122 -17.43 -13.72 10.14
N PRO A 123 -16.49 -14.68 10.12
CA PRO A 123 -15.10 -14.43 9.73
C PRO A 123 -14.98 -13.77 8.35
N GLU A 124 -15.77 -14.24 7.37
CA GLU A 124 -15.80 -13.67 6.02
C GLU A 124 -16.24 -12.19 6.03
N ALA A 125 -17.21 -11.82 6.87
CA ALA A 125 -17.61 -10.42 7.03
C ALA A 125 -16.47 -9.55 7.61
N ALA A 126 -15.68 -10.07 8.54
CA ALA A 126 -14.53 -9.36 9.10
C ALA A 126 -13.37 -9.20 8.10
N GLU A 127 -13.11 -10.23 7.29
CA GLU A 127 -12.13 -10.19 6.20
C GLU A 127 -12.54 -9.18 5.12
N LEU A 128 -13.80 -9.19 4.70
CA LEU A 128 -14.34 -8.23 3.73
C LEU A 128 -14.29 -6.80 4.27
N ALA A 129 -14.58 -6.58 5.55
CA ALA A 129 -14.45 -5.26 6.16
C ALA A 129 -13.00 -4.75 6.11
N THR A 130 -12.03 -5.60 6.47
CA THR A 130 -10.60 -5.27 6.38
C THR A 130 -10.18 -4.95 4.94
N ARG A 131 -10.63 -5.77 3.98
CA ARG A 131 -10.34 -5.57 2.55
C ARG A 131 -10.95 -4.26 2.02
N ILE A 132 -12.18 -3.93 2.41
CA ILE A 132 -12.84 -2.68 2.01
C ILE A 132 -12.07 -1.47 2.52
N GLU A 133 -11.64 -1.47 3.78
CA GLU A 133 -10.83 -0.36 4.33
C GLU A 133 -9.48 -0.22 3.61
N ARG A 134 -8.83 -1.35 3.30
CA ARG A 134 -7.60 -1.35 2.48
C ARG A 134 -7.84 -0.73 1.10
N LEU A 135 -8.88 -1.17 0.39
CA LEU A 135 -9.23 -0.67 -0.95
C LEU A 135 -9.63 0.81 -0.95
N ARG A 136 -10.30 1.29 0.11
CA ARG A 136 -10.60 2.73 0.29
C ARG A 136 -9.34 3.57 0.41
N PHE A 137 -8.36 3.09 1.19
CA PHE A 137 -7.09 3.77 1.34
C PHE A 137 -6.30 3.77 0.02
N GLU A 138 -6.23 2.61 -0.65
CA GLU A 138 -5.55 2.45 -1.94
C GLU A 138 -6.18 3.34 -3.03
N TYR A 139 -7.51 3.37 -3.13
CA TYR A 139 -8.24 4.19 -4.10
C TYR A 139 -7.93 5.68 -3.90
N ARG A 140 -7.96 6.16 -2.65
CA ARG A 140 -7.66 7.57 -2.35
C ARG A 140 -6.26 7.95 -2.83
N ARG A 141 -5.27 7.09 -2.59
CA ARG A 141 -3.88 7.30 -3.02
C ARG A 141 -3.74 7.26 -4.53
N ALA A 142 -4.37 6.29 -5.20
CA ALA A 142 -4.39 6.21 -6.65
C ALA A 142 -5.05 7.45 -7.28
N HIS A 143 -6.15 7.91 -6.70
CA HIS A 143 -6.86 9.12 -7.13
C HIS A 143 -6.01 10.38 -6.94
N GLU A 144 -5.38 10.57 -5.78
CA GLU A 144 -4.46 11.69 -5.51
C GLU A 144 -3.30 11.73 -6.51
N ARG A 145 -2.73 10.57 -6.86
CA ARG A 145 -1.68 10.46 -7.89
C ARG A 145 -2.18 10.81 -9.29
N ALA A 146 -3.41 10.42 -9.64
CA ALA A 146 -4.01 10.74 -10.94
C ALA A 146 -4.32 12.24 -11.07
N GLU A 147 -4.85 12.86 -10.02
CA GLU A 147 -5.15 14.30 -9.98
C GLU A 147 -3.89 15.17 -9.93
N GLY A 148 -2.83 14.72 -9.24
CA GLY A 148 -1.54 15.42 -9.15
C GLY A 148 -0.67 15.33 -10.42
N ARG A 149 -1.11 14.57 -11.44
CA ARG A 149 -0.50 14.51 -12.78
C ARG A 149 -1.25 15.37 -13.83
N GLY A 150 -2.11 16.30 -13.39
CA GLY A 150 -2.80 17.30 -14.21
C GLY A 150 -2.06 18.63 -14.31
#